data_AF-A0A1E5VQC9-F1
#
_entry.id   AF-A0A1E5VQC9-F1
#
_cell.length_a   1.000
_cell.length_b   1.000
_cell.length_c   1.000
_cell.angle_alpha   90.00
_cell.angle_beta   90.00
_cell.angle_gamma   90.00
#
_symmetry.space_group_name_H-M   'P 1'
#
loop_
_entity.id
_entity.type
_entity.pdbx_description
1 polymer ?
#
loop_
_entity_poly.entity_id
_entity_poly.type
_entity_poly.pdbx_seq_one_letter_code
_entity_poly.pdbx_strand_id
1 'polypeptide(L)'
;MGRDAAKEARKRGSTMSDAQSSEYVSKMSDMCLQRTSYWKDSDERGNERLDKLVQIEAEHLEIERGKEEDRDMALDLDSLNPLQRTVIERKQKAIVARWCREE
;
A
#
# COMPACT_ATOMS: atom_id res chain seq x y z
N MET A 1 -66.40 11.76 -27.14
CA MET A 1 -65.64 10.97 -26.14
C MET A 1 -64.13 11.05 -26.41
N GLY A 2 -63.49 12.21 -26.25
CA GLY A 2 -62.06 12.38 -26.62
C GLY A 2 -61.23 13.28 -25.71
N ARG A 3 -61.86 13.96 -24.75
CA ARG A 3 -61.17 14.84 -23.80
C ARG A 3 -60.35 14.06 -22.77
N ASP A 4 -60.85 12.90 -22.34
CA ASP A 4 -60.19 12.10 -21.29
C ASP A 4 -58.97 11.36 -21.83
N ALA A 5 -59.04 10.84 -23.06
CA ALA A 5 -57.90 10.17 -23.72
C ALA A 5 -56.70 11.11 -23.92
N ALA A 6 -56.94 12.37 -24.32
CA ALA A 6 -55.87 13.35 -24.50
C ALA A 6 -55.24 13.80 -23.17
N LYS A 7 -56.04 13.87 -22.09
CA LYS A 7 -55.56 14.21 -20.76
C LYS A 7 -54.75 13.07 -20.14
N GLU A 8 -55.17 11.82 -20.35
CA GLU A 8 -54.40 10.63 -19.98
C GLU A 8 -53.09 10.52 -20.75
N ALA A 9 -53.08 10.75 -22.07
CA ALA A 9 -51.86 10.71 -22.88
C ALA A 9 -50.83 11.75 -22.42
N ARG A 10 -51.27 12.97 -22.10
CA ARG A 10 -50.40 14.02 -21.55
C ARG A 10 -49.87 13.66 -20.16
N LYS A 11 -50.71 13.06 -19.30
CA LYS A 11 -50.28 12.62 -17.97
C LYS A 11 -49.24 11.50 -18.06
N ARG A 12 -49.45 10.50 -18.93
CA ARG A 12 -48.46 9.43 -19.20
C ARG A 12 -47.16 9.98 -19.78
N GLY A 13 -47.22 10.92 -20.72
CA GLY A 13 -46.05 11.57 -21.29
C GLY A 13 -45.22 12.35 -20.27
N SER A 14 -45.87 13.06 -19.34
CA SER A 14 -45.16 13.75 -18.25
C SER A 14 -44.52 12.75 -17.29
N THR A 15 -45.24 11.69 -16.90
CA THR A 15 -44.71 10.65 -15.99
C THR A 15 -43.54 9.88 -16.60
N MET A 16 -43.55 9.61 -17.91
CA MET A 16 -42.41 8.96 -18.59
C MET A 16 -41.19 9.88 -18.65
N SER A 17 -41.37 11.18 -18.89
CA SER A 17 -40.28 12.15 -18.90
C SER A 17 -39.63 12.30 -17.51
N ASP A 18 -40.44 12.37 -16.46
CA ASP A 18 -39.96 12.46 -15.08
C ASP A 18 -39.26 11.16 -14.63
N ALA A 19 -39.79 10.00 -15.05
CA ALA A 19 -39.16 8.70 -14.82
C ALA A 19 -37.79 8.58 -15.52
N GLN A 20 -37.69 9.00 -16.78
CA GLN A 20 -36.42 9.01 -17.52
C GLN A 20 -35.37 9.94 -16.90
N SER A 21 -35.81 11.10 -16.38
CA SER A 21 -34.92 12.02 -15.66
C SER A 21 -34.42 11.40 -14.35
N SER A 22 -35.30 10.75 -13.59
CA SER A 22 -34.94 10.04 -12.36
C SER A 22 -33.97 8.89 -12.62
N GLU A 23 -34.21 8.08 -13.65
CA GLU A 23 -33.32 6.98 -14.04
C GLU A 23 -31.94 7.49 -14.45
N TYR A 24 -31.88 8.59 -15.21
CA TYR A 24 -30.62 9.22 -15.59
C TYR A 24 -29.84 9.71 -14.36
N VAL A 25 -30.49 10.43 -13.44
CA VAL A 25 -29.85 10.93 -12.22
C VAL A 25 -29.37 9.78 -11.33
N SER A 26 -30.18 8.73 -11.17
CA SER A 26 -29.78 7.52 -10.43
C SER A 26 -28.53 6.88 -11.05
N LYS A 27 -28.53 6.68 -12.38
CA LYS A 27 -27.39 6.09 -13.09
C LYS A 27 -26.13 6.94 -12.97
N MET A 28 -26.25 8.26 -13.02
CA MET A 28 -25.11 9.17 -12.82
C MET A 28 -24.56 9.09 -11.39
N SER A 29 -25.44 8.99 -10.39
CA SER A 29 -25.04 8.75 -9.00
C SER A 29 -24.31 7.42 -8.85
N ASP A 30 -24.87 6.34 -9.40
CA ASP A 30 -24.28 5.00 -9.35
C ASP A 30 -22.90 4.97 -10.01
N MET A 31 -22.74 5.61 -11.17
CA MET A 31 -21.43 5.74 -11.83
C MET A 31 -20.43 6.52 -10.99
N CYS A 32 -20.84 7.59 -10.31
CA CYS A 32 -19.96 8.34 -9.42
C CYS A 32 -19.49 7.47 -8.25
N LEU A 33 -20.39 6.70 -7.64
CA LEU A 33 -20.06 5.75 -6.56
C LEU A 33 -19.12 4.64 -7.05
N GLN A 34 -19.42 4.06 -8.21
CA GLN A 34 -18.61 3.01 -8.83
C GLN A 34 -17.19 3.53 -9.18
N ARG A 35 -17.08 4.77 -9.64
CA ARG A 35 -15.78 5.41 -9.82
C ARG A 35 -15.06 5.48 -8.48
N THR A 36 -15.67 6.03 -7.44
CA THR A 36 -15.03 6.12 -6.12
C THR A 36 -14.60 4.76 -5.57
N SER A 37 -15.39 3.69 -5.77
CA SER A 37 -14.97 2.35 -5.35
C SER A 37 -13.74 1.86 -6.11
N TYR A 38 -13.69 2.05 -7.45
CA TYR A 38 -12.52 1.64 -8.22
C TYR A 38 -11.22 2.34 -7.80
N TRP A 39 -11.30 3.64 -7.47
CA TRP A 39 -10.15 4.37 -6.96
C TRP A 39 -9.69 3.80 -5.62
N LYS A 40 -10.61 3.58 -4.69
CA LYS A 40 -10.29 2.96 -3.39
C LYS A 40 -9.65 1.58 -3.54
N ASP A 41 -10.24 0.71 -4.35
CA ASP A 41 -9.70 -0.64 -4.56
C ASP A 41 -8.32 -0.60 -5.24
N SER A 42 -8.10 0.37 -6.13
CA SER A 42 -6.80 0.56 -6.77
C SER A 42 -5.75 1.04 -5.78
N ASP A 43 -6.11 1.98 -4.91
CA ASP A 43 -5.23 2.51 -3.87
C ASP A 43 -4.90 1.42 -2.84
N GLU A 44 -5.89 0.63 -2.42
CA GLU A 44 -5.70 -0.49 -1.48
C GLU A 44 -4.76 -1.55 -2.08
N ARG A 45 -4.97 -1.98 -3.33
CA ARG A 45 -4.04 -2.88 -4.02
C ARG A 45 -2.65 -2.27 -4.19
N GLY A 46 -2.55 -0.96 -4.36
CA GLY A 46 -1.29 -0.23 -4.40
C GLY A 46 -0.56 -0.30 -3.07
N ASN A 47 -1.27 -0.04 -1.98
CA ASN A 47 -0.75 -0.10 -0.62
C ASN A 47 -0.28 -1.51 -0.27
N GLU A 48 -1.06 -2.56 -0.56
CA GLU A 48 -0.65 -3.95 -0.34
C GLU A 48 0.66 -4.31 -1.07
N ARG A 49 0.87 -3.77 -2.27
CA ARG A 49 2.12 -3.97 -3.03
C ARG A 49 3.28 -3.23 -2.39
N LEU A 50 3.05 -2.01 -1.92
CA LEU A 50 4.06 -1.22 -1.21
C LEU A 50 4.46 -1.89 0.10
N ASP A 51 3.50 -2.40 0.87
CA ASP A 51 3.77 -3.12 2.12
C ASP A 51 4.64 -4.35 1.88
N LYS A 52 4.37 -5.11 0.81
CA LYS A 52 5.23 -6.24 0.40
C LYS A 52 6.64 -5.79 0.03
N LEU A 53 6.79 -4.68 -0.68
CA LEU A 53 8.11 -4.14 -1.02
C LEU A 53 8.88 -3.69 0.22
N VAL A 54 8.20 -3.05 1.18
CA VAL A 54 8.80 -2.67 2.45
C VAL A 54 9.25 -3.89 3.24
N GLN A 55 8.46 -4.97 3.25
CA GLN A 55 8.85 -6.21 3.91
C GLN A 55 10.08 -6.84 3.26
N ILE A 56 10.11 -6.93 1.93
CA ILE A 56 11.27 -7.47 1.19
C ILE A 56 12.52 -6.63 1.45
N GLU A 57 12.41 -5.31 1.45
CA GLU A 57 13.54 -4.43 1.73
C GLU A 57 14.04 -4.59 3.18
N ALA A 58 13.13 -4.74 4.14
CA ALA A 58 13.50 -5.01 5.53
C ALA A 58 14.26 -6.34 5.67
N GLU A 59 13.82 -7.40 5.01
CA GLU A 59 14.52 -8.69 4.96
C GLU A 59 15.90 -8.58 4.29
N HIS A 60 15.99 -7.81 3.21
CA HIS A 60 17.27 -7.54 2.53
C HIS A 60 18.25 -6.79 3.44
N LEU A 61 17.78 -5.77 4.16
CA LEU A 61 18.59 -5.01 5.12
C LEU A 61 19.07 -5.89 6.28
N GLU A 62 18.23 -6.80 6.76
CA GLU A 62 18.58 -7.79 7.78
C GLU A 62 19.72 -8.70 7.30
N ILE A 63 19.58 -9.25 6.10
CA ILE A 63 20.60 -10.12 5.49
C ILE A 63 21.91 -9.37 5.27
N GLU A 64 21.85 -8.14 4.74
CA GLU A 64 23.06 -7.37 4.46
C GLU A 64 23.77 -6.93 5.75
N ARG A 65 23.00 -6.61 6.80
CA ARG A 65 23.56 -6.35 8.13
C ARG A 65 24.27 -7.59 8.67
N GLY A 66 23.65 -8.77 8.60
CA GLY A 66 24.29 -10.02 9.00
C GLY A 66 25.61 -10.28 8.26
N LYS A 67 25.65 -10.05 6.94
CA LYS A 67 26.88 -10.17 6.14
C LYS A 67 27.96 -9.14 6.51
N GLU A 68 27.58 -7.91 6.85
CA GLU A 68 28.55 -6.92 7.35
C GLU A 68 29.13 -7.36 8.69
N GLU A 69 28.29 -7.86 9.58
CA GLU A 69 28.72 -8.35 10.89
C GLU A 69 29.63 -9.57 10.79
N ASP A 70 29.32 -10.53 9.91
CA ASP A 70 30.18 -11.66 9.61
C ASP A 70 31.55 -11.21 9.07
N ARG A 71 31.57 -10.19 8.19
CA ARG A 71 32.82 -9.59 7.69
C ARG A 71 33.61 -8.91 8.80
N ASP A 72 32.94 -8.15 9.66
CA ASP A 72 33.57 -7.45 10.79
C ASP A 72 34.11 -8.45 11.83
N MET A 73 33.44 -9.57 12.05
CA MET A 73 33.89 -10.66 12.92
C MET A 73 35.05 -11.47 12.31
N ALA A 74 35.07 -11.64 10.99
CA ALA A 74 36.15 -12.34 10.28
C ALA A 74 37.44 -11.52 10.14
N LEU A 75 37.39 -10.19 10.35
CA LEU A 75 38.57 -9.33 10.30
C LEU A 75 39.51 -9.59 11.47
N ASP A 76 40.75 -9.97 11.14
CA ASP A 76 41.83 -10.10 12.10
C ASP A 76 42.34 -8.73 12.55
N LEU A 77 42.27 -8.48 13.86
CA LEU A 77 42.69 -7.23 14.50
C LEU A 77 44.19 -6.97 14.34
N ASP A 78 45.00 -8.01 14.19
CA ASP A 78 46.45 -7.89 14.05
C ASP A 78 46.88 -7.41 12.68
N SER A 79 46.03 -7.61 11.67
CA SER A 79 46.26 -7.15 10.29
C SER A 79 45.99 -5.64 10.09
N LEU A 80 45.38 -4.97 11.07
CA LEU A 80 44.84 -3.61 10.95
C LEU A 80 45.71 -2.54 11.64
N ASN A 81 45.63 -1.31 11.12
CA ASN A 81 46.24 -0.12 11.76
C ASN A 81 45.64 0.06 13.18
N PRO A 82 46.44 0.46 14.19
CA PRO A 82 45.96 0.74 15.55
C PRO A 82 44.63 1.50 15.66
N LEU A 83 44.39 2.50 14.82
CA LEU A 83 43.11 3.24 14.86
C LEU A 83 41.94 2.37 14.39
N GLN A 84 42.10 1.66 13.27
CA GLN A 84 41.09 0.76 12.72
C GLN A 84 40.81 -0.42 13.66
N ARG A 85 41.85 -0.95 14.29
CA ARG A 85 41.76 -2.00 15.30
C ARG A 85 40.76 -1.63 16.41
N THR A 86 40.89 -0.43 16.98
CA THR A 86 39.96 -0.01 18.05
C THR A 86 38.51 0.11 17.60
N VAL A 87 38.27 0.44 16.33
CA VAL A 87 36.93 0.55 15.76
C VAL A 87 36.33 -0.84 15.55
N ILE A 88 37.07 -1.74 14.90
CA ILE A 88 36.61 -3.10 14.62
C ILE A 88 36.43 -3.89 15.93
N GLU A 89 37.33 -3.77 16.89
CA GLU A 89 37.19 -4.43 18.20
C GLU A 89 35.92 -3.97 18.94
N ARG A 90 35.58 -2.67 18.86
CA ARG A 90 34.31 -2.16 19.42
C ARG A 90 33.10 -2.74 18.69
N LYS A 91 33.15 -2.83 17.35
CA LYS A 91 32.09 -3.45 16.56
C LYS A 91 31.90 -4.92 16.92
N GLN A 92 32.97 -5.71 16.95
CA GLN A 92 32.96 -7.12 17.32
C GLN A 92 32.35 -7.33 18.72
N LYS A 93 32.76 -6.52 19.71
CA LYS A 93 32.18 -6.57 21.07
C LYS A 93 30.68 -6.25 21.07
N ALA A 94 30.23 -5.28 20.28
CA ALA A 94 28.82 -4.92 20.18
C ALA A 94 27.98 -6.05 19.55
N ILE A 95 28.51 -6.70 18.50
CA ILE A 95 27.89 -7.85 17.84
C ILE A 95 27.73 -9.01 18.84
N VAL A 96 28.81 -9.40 19.51
CA VAL A 96 28.79 -10.46 20.53
C VAL A 96 27.81 -10.14 21.66
N ALA A 97 27.81 -8.90 22.16
CA ALA A 97 26.88 -8.48 23.21
C ALA A 97 25.41 -8.50 22.76
N ARG A 98 25.12 -8.34 21.47
CA ARG A 98 23.76 -8.48 20.94
C ARG A 98 23.38 -9.97 20.83
N TRP A 99 24.26 -10.83 20.31
CA TRP A 99 24.01 -12.27 20.28
C TRP A 99 23.77 -12.85 21.68
N CYS A 100 24.55 -12.46 22.69
CA CYS A 100 24.34 -12.89 24.07
C CYS A 100 23.05 -12.35 24.73
N ARG A 101 22.35 -11.38 24.12
CA ARG A 101 21.05 -10.88 24.59
C ARG A 101 19.86 -11.55 23.90
N GLU A 102 20.12 -12.19 22.76
CA GLU A 102 19.12 -12.90 21.96
C GLU A 102 19.01 -14.38 22.35
N GLU A 103 20.01 -14.94 23.05
CA GLU A 103 19.97 -16.22 23.78
C GLU A 103 19.34 -16.11 25.17
#